data_AF-A0A8T7KMG2-F1
#
_entry.id   AF-A0A8T7KMG2-F1
#
_cell.length_a   1.000
_cell.length_b   1.000
_cell.length_c   1.000
_cell.angle_alpha   90.00
_cell.angle_beta   90.00
_cell.angle_gamma   90.00
#
_symmetry.space_group_name_H-M   'P 1'
#
loop_
_entity.id
_entity.type
_entity.pdbx_description
1 polymer ?
#
loop_
_entity_poly.entity_id
_entity_poly.type
_entity_poly.pdbx_seq_one_letter_code
_entity_poly.pdbx_strand_id
1 'polypeptide(L)'
;MGERWARAGGSGELVALTGLLAVALGLWLLAYQAPLAHTLYVGGDLALQRREDDAPFLRGANGSEPPERVMMPDAPRGYLWWWEYLARSGGRPYRWMRPTAAVLIPGAGGGRHLVTLSAGGSPATTTTTWETGPGLEYHLSLPPGEPRRYHLLAVADQAGDLRISMRSSPFIAPDDPRELSFVLYQVQLRSVGGMPRAPAWPTLAWLTLATAVSYALARVSGAGRPGALALGAGAALAAGYALALHRPALTSVAPTLGLLSLSCAALAGLAWPLTRRFTGAAARPVLGLMLLAFALRMAGMLHPQALFSDLGLHANNLFKVTLGEVFFTTGLPGDAGGGQQPYPPGAYLLLLPGQLLAPDAASRRLLVQGGVALLDSLTLGAIWLLIRRAGFGMRAGLLGAACYLLPTPALESFSIGEYANLGGQALALPLLLLLGLGLAGARSTASGAPGGRGWPALLLAVAVALGLLGHSGVTLSVGALVAAAWGLGWAARLRGRNPAIDPLRLTIASAAALATALLIFYSAPIFVATLSARAGSGAGSAPLRVLSDTLAALIGAAPPQGTRVALPPLIG
;
A
#
# COMPACT_ATOMS: atom_id res chain seq x y z
N MET A 1 29.26 20.16 -13.53
CA MET A 1 27.78 20.30 -13.61
C MET A 1 27.20 21.05 -12.39
N GLY A 2 27.77 20.91 -11.19
CA GLY A 2 27.46 21.80 -10.05
C GLY A 2 27.63 23.29 -10.36
N GLU A 3 28.61 23.66 -11.19
CA GLU A 3 28.80 25.06 -11.60
C GLU A 3 27.74 25.63 -12.55
N ARG A 4 27.06 24.80 -13.38
CA ARG A 4 25.98 25.27 -14.25
C ARG A 4 24.65 25.45 -13.50
N TRP A 5 24.44 24.69 -12.43
CA TRP A 5 23.34 24.92 -11.50
C TRP A 5 23.58 26.17 -10.65
N ALA A 6 24.82 26.41 -10.23
CA ALA A 6 25.19 27.60 -9.46
C ALA A 6 25.10 28.92 -10.25
N ARG A 7 25.38 28.93 -11.55
CA ARG A 7 25.55 30.20 -12.30
C ARG A 7 24.36 30.69 -13.15
N ALA A 8 23.34 29.88 -13.44
CA ALA A 8 22.29 30.29 -14.40
C ALA A 8 20.83 30.01 -13.96
N GLY A 9 20.58 29.37 -12.82
CA GLY A 9 19.22 28.93 -12.44
C GLY A 9 18.76 29.30 -11.04
N GLY A 10 19.62 29.87 -10.18
CA GLY A 10 19.34 30.00 -8.75
C GLY A 10 18.16 30.90 -8.40
N SER A 11 18.13 32.12 -8.95
CA SER A 11 17.10 33.11 -8.60
C SER A 11 15.71 32.72 -9.14
N GLY A 12 15.64 32.28 -10.40
CA GLY A 12 14.36 31.94 -11.04
C GLY A 12 13.68 30.70 -10.45
N GLU A 13 14.44 29.68 -10.05
CA GLU A 13 13.89 28.47 -9.42
C GLU A 13 13.43 28.72 -7.99
N LEU A 14 14.20 29.50 -7.21
CA LEU A 14 13.80 29.89 -5.86
C LEU A 14 12.49 30.70 -5.90
N VAL A 15 12.39 31.70 -6.80
CA VAL A 15 11.15 32.47 -6.99
C VAL A 15 9.98 31.57 -7.39
N ALA A 16 10.19 30.57 -8.24
CA ALA A 16 9.16 29.62 -8.64
C ALA A 16 8.64 28.81 -7.45
N LEU A 17 9.56 28.24 -6.66
CA LEU A 17 9.24 27.44 -5.49
C LEU A 17 8.57 28.29 -4.42
N THR A 18 9.12 29.46 -4.09
CA THR A 18 8.54 30.38 -3.10
C THR A 18 7.14 30.82 -3.53
N GLY A 19 6.94 31.15 -4.81
CA GLY A 19 5.62 31.49 -5.34
C GLY A 19 4.62 30.34 -5.23
N LEU A 20 5.03 29.11 -5.59
CA LEU A 20 4.22 27.91 -5.42
C LEU A 20 3.83 27.69 -3.94
N LEU A 21 4.81 27.76 -3.02
CA LEU A 21 4.57 27.54 -1.60
C LEU A 21 3.70 28.64 -0.98
N ALA A 22 3.85 29.90 -1.39
CA ALA A 22 3.00 30.99 -0.94
C ALA A 22 1.53 30.78 -1.37
N VAL A 23 1.31 30.37 -2.64
CA VAL A 23 -0.02 30.04 -3.15
C VAL A 23 -0.59 28.82 -2.41
N ALA A 24 0.20 27.77 -2.21
CA ALA A 24 -0.21 26.57 -1.48
C ALA A 24 -0.61 26.89 -0.04
N LEU A 25 0.21 27.65 0.69
CA LEU A 25 -0.09 28.09 2.06
C LEU A 25 -1.37 28.94 2.09
N GLY A 26 -1.54 29.89 1.16
CA GLY A 26 -2.77 30.68 1.05
C GLY A 26 -4.01 29.79 0.85
N LEU A 27 -3.93 28.82 -0.06
CA LEU A 27 -4.99 27.84 -0.31
C LEU A 27 -5.30 27.01 0.94
N TRP A 28 -4.29 26.52 1.65
CA TRP A 28 -4.47 25.68 2.83
C TRP A 28 -5.03 26.48 4.03
N LEU A 29 -4.60 27.74 4.20
CA LEU A 29 -5.18 28.65 5.19
C LEU A 29 -6.67 28.88 4.93
N LEU A 30 -7.06 29.05 3.66
CA LEU A 30 -8.46 29.12 3.24
C LEU A 30 -9.20 27.80 3.49
N ALA A 31 -8.58 26.66 3.21
CA ALA A 31 -9.17 25.33 3.48
C ALA A 31 -9.46 25.10 4.97
N TYR A 32 -8.64 25.63 5.89
CA TYR A 32 -8.93 25.60 7.33
C TYR A 32 -10.14 26.45 7.74
N GLN A 33 -10.57 27.41 6.90
CA GLN A 33 -11.78 28.17 7.14
C GLN A 33 -13.05 27.39 6.81
N ALA A 34 -12.96 26.29 6.03
CA ALA A 34 -14.07 25.37 5.86
C ALA A 34 -14.46 24.77 7.24
N PRO A 35 -15.74 24.73 7.60
CA PRO A 35 -16.18 24.14 8.87
C PRO A 35 -15.86 22.65 8.88
N LEU A 36 -15.19 22.18 9.93
CA LEU A 36 -14.94 20.74 10.10
C LEU A 36 -16.22 20.08 10.59
N ALA A 37 -16.67 19.05 9.87
CA ALA A 37 -17.67 18.09 10.31
C ALA A 37 -17.12 16.69 10.04
N HIS A 38 -17.04 15.86 11.07
CA HIS A 38 -16.50 14.51 10.94
C HIS A 38 -17.22 13.56 11.87
N THR A 39 -17.46 12.33 11.41
CA THR A 39 -18.07 11.27 12.20
C THR A 39 -17.12 10.09 12.23
N LEU A 40 -16.76 9.69 13.44
CA LEU A 40 -16.02 8.49 13.73
C LEU A 40 -16.99 7.41 14.21
N TYR A 41 -17.16 6.37 13.41
CA TYR A 41 -17.95 5.19 13.78
C TYR A 41 -17.06 4.23 14.58
N VAL A 42 -17.19 4.27 15.91
CA VAL A 42 -16.30 3.52 16.80
C VAL A 42 -16.66 2.04 16.74
N GLY A 43 -15.66 1.21 16.48
CA GLY A 43 -15.86 -0.22 16.25
C GLY A 43 -16.29 -0.62 14.84
N GLY A 44 -16.63 0.34 13.96
CA GLY A 44 -16.92 0.09 12.53
C GLY A 44 -18.13 0.87 11.99
N ASP A 45 -18.17 1.02 10.66
CA ASP A 45 -19.28 1.58 9.90
C ASP A 45 -20.08 0.45 9.24
N LEU A 46 -21.30 0.20 9.74
CA LEU A 46 -22.17 -0.86 9.27
C LEU A 46 -22.60 -0.66 7.80
N ALA A 47 -22.79 0.60 7.36
CA ALA A 47 -23.26 0.90 6.01
C ALA A 47 -22.18 0.65 4.97
N LEU A 48 -20.93 1.01 5.30
CA LEU A 48 -19.78 0.79 4.43
C LEU A 48 -19.11 -0.57 4.65
N GLN A 49 -19.53 -1.33 5.65
CA GLN A 49 -18.90 -2.58 6.10
C GLN A 49 -17.40 -2.40 6.40
N ARG A 50 -17.00 -1.19 6.78
CA ARG A 50 -15.62 -0.85 7.15
C ARG A 50 -15.44 -0.96 8.66
N ARG A 51 -14.24 -1.33 9.09
CA ARG A 51 -13.90 -1.53 10.50
C ARG A 51 -12.52 -0.96 10.77
N GLU A 52 -12.23 -0.63 12.02
CA GLU A 52 -10.93 -0.11 12.47
C GLU A 52 -10.51 1.26 11.91
N ASP A 53 -11.33 1.95 11.12
CA ASP A 53 -11.07 3.32 10.64
C ASP A 53 -10.91 4.34 11.78
N ASP A 54 -11.41 3.99 12.97
CA ASP A 54 -11.33 4.73 14.22
C ASP A 54 -10.02 4.51 15.00
N ALA A 55 -9.30 3.42 14.74
CA ALA A 55 -8.10 3.04 15.48
C ALA A 55 -7.01 4.14 15.51
N PRO A 56 -6.72 4.88 14.42
CA PRO A 56 -5.72 5.96 14.45
C PRO A 56 -6.05 7.07 15.46
N PHE A 57 -7.33 7.29 15.72
CA PHE A 57 -7.86 8.39 16.53
C PHE A 57 -8.12 8.00 17.98
N LEU A 58 -8.05 6.72 18.33
CA LEU A 58 -8.30 6.24 19.68
C LEU A 58 -7.00 5.83 20.38
N ARG A 59 -6.92 6.13 21.68
CA ARG A 59 -5.88 5.65 22.59
C ARG A 59 -6.56 5.00 23.78
N GLY A 60 -6.02 3.86 24.25
CA GLY A 60 -6.64 3.10 25.33
C GLY A 60 -8.01 2.50 24.95
N ALA A 61 -8.17 2.06 23.71
CA ALA A 61 -9.35 1.31 23.27
C ALA A 61 -8.96 -0.17 23.04
N ASN A 62 -9.85 -1.08 23.39
CA ASN A 62 -9.72 -2.50 23.05
C ASN A 62 -10.14 -2.74 21.59
N GLY A 63 -10.07 -3.99 21.15
CA GLY A 63 -10.57 -4.39 19.83
C GLY A 63 -12.04 -4.02 19.66
N SER A 64 -12.44 -3.81 18.40
CA SER A 64 -13.84 -3.56 18.05
C SER A 64 -14.73 -4.75 18.45
N GLU A 65 -15.97 -4.45 18.83
CA GLU A 65 -16.99 -5.43 19.22
C GLU A 65 -18.25 -5.25 18.36
N PRO A 66 -18.92 -6.35 17.96
CA PRO A 66 -18.56 -7.76 18.21
C PRO A 66 -17.29 -8.16 17.45
N PRO A 67 -16.64 -9.31 17.73
CA PRO A 67 -15.46 -9.75 16.98
C PRO A 67 -15.76 -9.86 15.48
N GLU A 68 -14.72 -9.84 14.65
CA GLU A 68 -14.84 -9.85 13.18
C GLU A 68 -15.77 -10.96 12.67
N ARG A 69 -15.70 -12.12 13.30
CA ARG A 69 -16.57 -13.27 13.08
C ARG A 69 -17.24 -13.65 14.39
N VAL A 70 -18.56 -13.79 14.35
CA VAL A 70 -19.38 -14.23 15.48
C VAL A 70 -19.80 -15.66 15.22
N MET A 71 -19.35 -16.59 16.07
CA MET A 71 -19.70 -18.01 15.94
C MET A 71 -21.21 -18.19 16.15
N MET A 72 -21.85 -18.83 15.18
CA MET A 72 -23.29 -19.07 15.11
C MET A 72 -23.48 -20.46 14.50
N PRO A 73 -23.74 -21.51 15.32
CA PRO A 73 -23.85 -22.89 14.83
C PRO A 73 -24.88 -23.04 13.71
N ASP A 74 -25.96 -22.28 13.76
CA ASP A 74 -27.05 -22.32 12.77
C ASP A 74 -26.76 -21.49 11.51
N ALA A 75 -25.64 -20.77 11.46
CA ALA A 75 -25.24 -20.04 10.25
C ALA A 75 -24.64 -21.02 9.22
N PRO A 76 -24.84 -20.80 7.91
CA PRO A 76 -24.33 -21.70 6.87
C PRO A 76 -22.81 -21.95 6.92
N ARG A 77 -22.05 -21.01 7.49
CA ARG A 77 -20.58 -21.09 7.63
C ARG A 77 -20.12 -21.47 9.04
N GLY A 78 -21.04 -21.73 9.97
CA GLY A 78 -20.78 -21.83 11.41
C GLY A 78 -20.45 -20.49 12.08
N TYR A 79 -20.44 -19.38 11.33
CA TYR A 79 -20.24 -18.02 11.81
C TYR A 79 -20.99 -17.01 10.93
N LEU A 80 -21.20 -15.81 11.48
CA LEU A 80 -21.62 -14.61 10.75
C LEU A 80 -20.49 -13.58 10.78
N TRP A 81 -20.38 -12.76 9.75
CA TRP A 81 -19.56 -11.56 9.83
C TRP A 81 -20.16 -10.56 10.82
N TRP A 82 -19.32 -9.74 11.45
CA TRP A 82 -19.75 -8.76 12.44
C TRP A 82 -20.93 -7.88 11.96
N TRP A 83 -20.90 -7.45 10.69
CA TRP A 83 -21.94 -6.60 10.12
C TRP A 83 -23.25 -7.37 9.87
N GLU A 84 -23.18 -8.66 9.50
CA GLU A 84 -24.37 -9.52 9.36
C GLU A 84 -25.02 -9.74 10.72
N TYR A 85 -24.21 -10.02 11.74
CA TYR A 85 -24.67 -10.19 13.11
C TYR A 85 -25.36 -8.93 13.63
N LEU A 86 -24.76 -7.75 13.43
CA LEU A 86 -25.34 -6.48 13.85
C LEU A 86 -26.61 -6.13 13.09
N ALA A 87 -26.67 -6.38 11.78
CA ALA A 87 -27.87 -6.16 10.98
C ALA A 87 -29.06 -7.02 11.46
N ARG A 88 -28.80 -8.25 11.92
CA ARG A 88 -29.83 -9.15 12.48
C ARG A 88 -30.23 -8.81 13.91
N SER A 89 -29.27 -8.44 14.75
CA SER A 89 -29.52 -8.13 16.16
C SER A 89 -30.05 -6.71 16.39
N GLY A 90 -29.93 -5.82 15.40
CA GLY A 90 -30.18 -4.39 15.59
C GLY A 90 -29.13 -3.69 16.46
N GLY A 91 -28.01 -4.36 16.74
CA GLY A 91 -26.92 -3.83 17.55
C GLY A 91 -26.12 -2.75 16.82
N ARG A 92 -25.20 -2.11 17.56
CA ARG A 92 -24.23 -1.16 17.01
C ARG A 92 -22.82 -1.65 17.30
N PRO A 93 -21.86 -1.40 16.39
CA PRO A 93 -20.47 -1.67 16.71
C PRO A 93 -19.99 -0.71 17.80
N TYR A 94 -19.03 -1.15 18.59
CA TYR A 94 -18.45 -0.35 19.66
C TYR A 94 -17.03 -0.78 20.00
N ARG A 95 -16.38 -0.02 20.90
CA ARG A 95 -15.16 -0.45 21.59
C ARG A 95 -15.30 -0.30 23.08
N TRP A 96 -14.78 -1.28 23.81
CA TRP A 96 -14.49 -1.13 25.23
C TRP A 96 -13.29 -0.23 25.41
N MET A 97 -13.45 0.84 26.18
CA MET A 97 -12.38 1.75 26.57
C MET A 97 -11.69 1.23 27.83
N ARG A 98 -10.38 1.47 27.92
CA ARG A 98 -9.59 1.27 29.13
C ARG A 98 -9.86 2.38 30.15
N PRO A 99 -9.50 2.20 31.44
CA PRO A 99 -9.68 3.23 32.47
C PRO A 99 -9.02 4.58 32.16
N THR A 100 -7.96 4.57 31.35
CA THR A 100 -7.37 5.78 30.76
C THR A 100 -7.43 5.65 29.25
N ALA A 101 -8.19 6.52 28.62
CA ALA A 101 -8.41 6.53 27.18
C ALA A 101 -8.37 7.96 26.63
N ALA A 102 -8.20 8.09 25.31
CA ALA A 102 -8.34 9.38 24.65
C ALA A 102 -8.89 9.25 23.23
N VAL A 103 -9.63 10.26 22.80
CA VAL A 103 -9.90 10.54 21.39
C VAL A 103 -8.96 11.67 20.95
N LEU A 104 -8.21 11.45 19.88
CA LEU A 104 -7.27 12.40 19.29
C LEU A 104 -7.64 12.60 17.83
N ILE A 105 -7.97 13.84 17.44
CA ILE A 105 -8.19 14.24 16.05
C ILE A 105 -7.07 15.21 15.65
N PRO A 106 -6.01 14.72 14.98
CA PRO A 106 -4.89 15.55 14.56
C PRO A 106 -5.34 16.64 13.60
N GLY A 107 -4.75 17.82 13.71
CA GLY A 107 -4.96 18.95 12.79
C GLY A 107 -6.43 19.34 12.59
N ALA A 108 -7.28 19.18 13.61
CA ALA A 108 -8.67 19.65 13.57
C ALA A 108 -8.76 21.14 13.22
N GLY A 109 -7.73 21.91 13.60
CA GLY A 109 -7.67 23.36 13.48
C GLY A 109 -8.11 24.03 14.79
N GLY A 110 -7.57 25.22 15.04
CA GLY A 110 -7.85 25.99 16.23
C GLY A 110 -9.32 26.41 16.36
N GLY A 111 -9.69 26.82 17.56
CA GLY A 111 -11.05 27.23 17.91
C GLY A 111 -11.78 26.20 18.77
N ARG A 112 -13.08 26.43 18.92
CA ARG A 112 -13.97 25.59 19.72
C ARG A 112 -14.68 24.58 18.82
N HIS A 113 -14.88 23.39 19.35
CA HIS A 113 -15.58 22.31 18.66
C HIS A 113 -16.66 21.73 19.56
N LEU A 114 -17.82 21.46 18.99
CA LEU A 114 -18.85 20.64 19.62
C LEU A 114 -18.53 19.19 19.31
N VAL A 115 -18.26 18.42 20.35
CA VAL A 115 -18.06 16.98 20.25
C VAL A 115 -19.28 16.28 20.81
N THR A 116 -19.90 15.43 20.00
CA THR A 116 -20.98 14.56 20.44
C THR A 116 -20.47 13.13 20.56
N LEU A 117 -20.43 12.60 21.77
CA LEU A 117 -20.02 11.21 22.03
C LEU A 117 -21.24 10.37 22.37
N SER A 118 -21.34 9.19 21.77
CA SER A 118 -22.30 8.17 22.17
C SER A 118 -21.59 7.12 23.02
N ALA A 119 -21.87 7.10 24.33
CA ALA A 119 -21.18 6.24 25.28
C ALA A 119 -22.14 5.62 26.30
N GLY A 120 -21.85 4.40 26.75
CA GLY A 120 -22.58 3.67 27.80
C GLY A 120 -21.63 3.23 28.92
N GLY A 121 -22.14 3.10 30.13
CA GLY A 121 -21.38 2.54 31.25
C GLY A 121 -21.12 1.04 31.07
N SER A 122 -20.34 0.46 31.98
CA SER A 122 -20.29 -1.00 32.15
C SER A 122 -21.67 -1.56 32.58
N PRO A 123 -21.84 -2.87 32.83
CA PRO A 123 -23.05 -3.40 33.45
C PRO A 123 -23.42 -2.74 34.79
N ALA A 124 -22.53 -1.93 35.37
CA ALA A 124 -22.80 -0.99 36.45
C ALA A 124 -22.55 0.46 36.01
N THR A 125 -23.09 1.42 36.78
CA THR A 125 -22.80 2.84 36.57
C THR A 125 -21.30 3.09 36.59
N THR A 126 -20.77 3.76 35.56
CA THR A 126 -19.34 4.08 35.44
C THR A 126 -19.12 5.57 35.63
N THR A 127 -18.36 5.92 36.66
CA THR A 127 -17.94 7.31 36.90
C THR A 127 -16.75 7.63 36.01
N THR A 128 -16.82 8.77 35.32
CA THR A 128 -15.76 9.20 34.40
C THR A 128 -15.53 10.70 34.45
N THR A 129 -14.28 11.09 34.29
CA THR A 129 -13.81 12.47 34.16
C THR A 129 -13.26 12.66 32.76
N TRP A 130 -13.82 13.62 32.03
CA TRP A 130 -13.43 13.93 30.65
C TRP A 130 -12.82 15.33 30.57
N GLU A 131 -11.58 15.41 30.08
CA GLU A 131 -10.85 16.66 29.83
C GLU A 131 -10.84 16.92 28.32
N THR A 132 -11.29 18.10 27.90
CA THR A 132 -11.54 18.44 26.48
C THR A 132 -10.73 19.65 25.99
N GLY A 133 -9.75 20.07 26.77
CA GLY A 133 -8.91 21.23 26.53
C GLY A 133 -8.52 21.92 27.83
N PRO A 134 -7.66 22.95 27.78
CA PRO A 134 -7.16 23.63 28.97
C PRO A 134 -8.31 24.14 29.86
N GLY A 135 -8.41 23.61 31.07
CA GLY A 135 -9.40 24.03 32.07
C GLY A 135 -10.84 23.58 31.82
N LEU A 136 -11.09 22.68 30.85
CA LEU A 136 -12.41 22.12 30.56
C LEU A 136 -12.49 20.65 30.98
N GLU A 137 -13.00 20.43 32.20
CA GLU A 137 -13.18 19.12 32.81
C GLU A 137 -14.65 18.86 33.10
N TYR A 138 -15.12 17.65 32.77
CA TYR A 138 -16.50 17.20 32.99
C TYR A 138 -16.51 15.92 33.81
N HIS A 139 -17.22 15.92 34.94
CA HIS A 139 -17.49 14.71 35.71
C HIS A 139 -18.85 14.15 35.31
N LEU A 140 -18.85 12.95 34.76
CA LEU A 140 -20.02 12.29 34.21
C LEU A 140 -20.25 10.96 34.90
N SER A 141 -21.52 10.57 34.93
CA SER A 141 -21.97 9.25 35.37
C SER A 141 -22.62 8.56 34.18
N LEU A 142 -21.95 7.54 33.65
CA LEU A 142 -22.45 6.75 32.53
C LEU A 142 -23.35 5.64 33.11
N PRO A 143 -24.66 5.65 32.84
CA PRO A 143 -25.55 4.63 33.39
C PRO A 143 -25.25 3.24 32.77
N PRO A 144 -25.64 2.16 33.47
CA PRO A 144 -25.57 0.83 32.89
C PRO A 144 -26.57 0.68 31.75
N GLY A 145 -26.23 -0.15 30.76
CA GLY A 145 -27.13 -0.47 29.64
C GLY A 145 -27.04 0.53 28.49
N GLU A 146 -28.16 1.18 28.16
CA GLU A 146 -28.29 1.91 26.89
C GLU A 146 -27.35 3.13 26.77
N PRO A 147 -26.72 3.32 25.60
CA PRO A 147 -25.81 4.43 25.38
C PRO A 147 -26.53 5.77 25.40
N ARG A 148 -25.93 6.75 26.10
CA ARG A 148 -26.36 8.14 26.08
C ARG A 148 -25.49 8.98 25.15
N ARG A 149 -26.04 10.10 24.68
CA ARG A 149 -25.30 11.10 23.91
C ARG A 149 -24.86 12.23 24.83
N TYR A 150 -23.58 12.56 24.77
CA TYR A 150 -22.96 13.64 25.52
C TYR A 150 -22.47 14.70 24.54
N HIS A 151 -22.89 15.94 24.75
CA HIS A 151 -22.49 17.09 23.95
C HIS A 151 -21.50 17.93 24.74
N LEU A 152 -20.23 17.90 24.33
CA LEU A 152 -19.14 18.60 25.00
C LEU A 152 -18.63 19.73 24.14
N LEU A 153 -18.30 20.84 24.79
CA LEU A 153 -17.44 21.85 24.17
C LEU A 153 -15.99 21.44 24.39
N ALA A 154 -15.23 21.34 23.30
CA ALA A 154 -13.82 21.00 23.31
C ALA A 154 -12.99 22.09 22.60
N VAL A 155 -11.73 22.23 22.97
CA VAL A 155 -10.81 23.24 22.42
C VAL A 155 -9.57 22.54 21.90
N ALA A 156 -9.20 22.81 20.66
CA ALA A 156 -7.95 22.30 20.10
C ALA A 156 -6.74 22.93 20.79
N ASP A 157 -5.65 22.19 20.90
CA ASP A 157 -4.41 22.67 21.49
C ASP A 157 -3.65 23.64 20.58
N GLN A 158 -2.45 24.07 21.00
CA GLN A 158 -1.61 24.99 20.24
C GLN A 158 -1.10 24.41 18.90
N ALA A 159 -1.03 23.08 18.78
CA ALA A 159 -0.70 22.40 17.53
C ALA A 159 -1.90 22.34 16.58
N GLY A 160 -3.11 22.64 17.07
CA GLY A 160 -4.36 22.52 16.33
C GLY A 160 -4.95 21.11 16.39
N ASP A 161 -4.50 20.28 17.33
CA ASP A 161 -5.02 18.94 17.57
C ASP A 161 -6.17 19.00 18.58
N LEU A 162 -7.23 18.24 18.34
CA LEU A 162 -8.32 18.09 19.31
C LEU A 162 -8.10 16.82 20.12
N ARG A 163 -8.02 16.96 21.44
CA ARG A 163 -7.86 15.83 22.37
C ARG A 163 -8.98 15.81 23.41
N ILE A 164 -9.56 14.63 23.62
CA ILE A 164 -10.49 14.35 24.69
C ILE A 164 -9.90 13.23 25.52
N SER A 165 -9.37 13.56 26.69
CA SER A 165 -8.80 12.59 27.63
C SER A 165 -9.90 12.12 28.57
N MET A 166 -10.03 10.81 28.75
CA MET A 166 -11.09 10.18 29.53
C MET A 166 -10.45 9.31 30.60
N ARG A 167 -10.79 9.56 31.86
CA ARG A 167 -10.41 8.74 33.01
C ARG A 167 -11.65 8.18 33.65
N SER A 168 -11.67 6.90 33.99
CA SER A 168 -12.88 6.24 34.49
C SER A 168 -12.56 5.10 35.42
N SER A 169 -13.55 4.70 36.23
CA SER A 169 -13.42 3.53 37.09
C SER A 169 -13.25 2.25 36.25
N PRO A 170 -12.31 1.35 36.59
CA PRO A 170 -12.17 0.08 35.90
C PRO A 170 -13.40 -0.79 36.10
N PHE A 171 -13.70 -1.60 35.09
CA PHE A 171 -14.69 -2.66 35.14
C PHE A 171 -13.97 -4.00 35.02
N ILE A 172 -14.14 -4.85 36.04
CA ILE A 172 -13.59 -6.21 36.06
C ILE A 172 -14.72 -7.15 35.64
N ALA A 173 -14.67 -7.60 34.39
CA ALA A 173 -15.61 -8.60 33.90
C ALA A 173 -15.12 -10.01 34.31
N PRO A 174 -16.03 -10.90 34.75
CA PRO A 174 -15.69 -12.31 34.96
C PRO A 174 -15.13 -12.92 33.67
N ASP A 175 -14.02 -13.65 33.78
CA ASP A 175 -13.37 -14.38 32.69
C ASP A 175 -12.87 -13.54 31.49
N ASP A 176 -12.83 -12.21 31.60
CA ASP A 176 -12.25 -11.32 30.60
C ASP A 176 -10.93 -10.72 31.13
N PRO A 177 -9.76 -11.06 30.56
CA PRO A 177 -8.48 -10.55 31.04
C PRO A 177 -8.21 -9.09 30.63
N ARG A 178 -9.09 -8.47 29.83
CA ARG A 178 -8.90 -7.11 29.33
C ARG A 178 -9.15 -6.09 30.42
N GLU A 179 -8.42 -4.97 30.36
CA GLU A 179 -8.77 -3.77 31.12
C GLU A 179 -9.98 -3.09 30.45
N LEU A 180 -11.14 -3.18 31.10
CA LEU A 180 -12.38 -2.59 30.63
C LEU A 180 -12.78 -1.41 31.53
N SER A 181 -13.63 -0.53 31.00
CA SER A 181 -14.25 0.53 31.80
C SER A 181 -15.62 0.90 31.27
N PHE A 182 -15.71 1.62 30.16
CA PHE A 182 -16.97 2.01 29.53
C PHE A 182 -16.96 1.70 28.03
N VAL A 183 -18.11 1.81 27.39
CA VAL A 183 -18.27 1.52 25.97
C VAL A 183 -18.44 2.81 25.17
N LEU A 184 -17.70 2.94 24.07
CA LEU A 184 -17.81 4.04 23.12
C LEU A 184 -18.33 3.53 21.77
N TYR A 185 -19.37 4.17 21.23
CA TYR A 185 -20.04 3.78 19.97
C TYR A 185 -19.76 4.75 18.83
N GLN A 186 -19.68 6.05 19.11
CA GLN A 186 -19.56 7.06 18.07
C GLN A 186 -18.97 8.35 18.62
N VAL A 187 -18.17 9.03 17.80
CA VAL A 187 -17.72 10.40 18.05
C VAL A 187 -18.08 11.25 16.85
N GLN A 188 -18.85 12.31 17.04
CA GLN A 188 -19.12 13.31 16.02
C GLN A 188 -18.46 14.61 16.43
N LEU A 189 -17.77 15.23 15.47
CA LEU A 189 -17.05 16.47 15.63
C LEU A 189 -17.66 17.53 14.72
N ARG A 190 -17.92 18.71 15.27
CA ARG A 190 -18.33 19.89 14.49
C ARG A 190 -17.65 21.15 15.01
N SER A 191 -17.02 21.94 14.14
CA SER A 191 -16.51 23.25 14.53
C SER A 191 -17.63 24.20 14.93
N VAL A 192 -17.40 24.98 15.99
CA VAL A 192 -18.34 26.00 16.50
C VAL A 192 -17.63 27.36 16.58
N GLY A 193 -18.36 28.42 16.24
CA GLY A 193 -17.83 29.78 16.17
C GLY A 193 -17.52 30.26 14.76
N GLY A 194 -17.28 31.57 14.64
CA GLY A 194 -17.03 32.27 13.38
C GLY A 194 -15.60 32.14 12.84
N MET A 195 -15.37 32.78 11.69
CA MET A 195 -14.04 33.00 11.12
C MET A 195 -13.37 34.21 11.80
N PRO A 196 -12.02 34.29 11.83
CA PRO A 196 -11.05 33.34 11.29
C PRO A 196 -10.71 32.19 12.26
N ARG A 197 -10.41 31.01 11.71
CA ARG A 197 -9.88 29.86 12.45
C ARG A 197 -8.37 29.74 12.26
N ALA A 198 -7.65 29.49 13.35
CA ALA A 198 -6.22 29.21 13.29
C ALA A 198 -5.98 27.83 12.63
N PRO A 199 -5.03 27.70 11.70
CA PRO A 199 -4.69 26.41 11.11
C PRO A 199 -3.88 25.54 12.08
N ALA A 200 -3.77 24.25 11.80
CA ALA A 200 -2.79 23.40 12.46
C ALA A 200 -1.41 23.60 11.80
N TRP A 201 -0.59 24.47 12.38
CA TRP A 201 0.73 24.85 11.85
C TRP A 201 1.66 23.66 11.59
N PRO A 202 1.76 22.65 12.47
CA PRO A 202 2.59 21.48 12.21
C PRO A 202 2.16 20.72 10.96
N THR A 203 0.85 20.56 10.73
CA THR A 203 0.35 19.94 9.49
C THR A 203 0.75 20.75 8.26
N LEU A 204 0.59 22.08 8.29
CA LEU A 204 0.99 22.93 7.17
C LEU A 204 2.49 22.85 6.89
N ALA A 205 3.33 22.74 7.93
CA ALA A 205 4.77 22.55 7.77
C ALA A 205 5.10 21.23 7.05
N TRP A 206 4.45 20.13 7.45
CA TRP A 206 4.62 18.83 6.76
C TRP A 206 4.16 18.85 5.31
N LEU A 207 3.01 19.47 5.01
CA LEU A 207 2.52 19.60 3.64
C LEU A 207 3.41 20.53 2.78
N THR A 208 3.94 21.60 3.38
CA THR A 208 4.93 22.50 2.74
C THR A 208 6.18 21.71 2.37
N LEU A 209 6.72 20.93 3.31
CA LEU A 209 7.88 20.08 3.08
C LEU A 209 7.63 19.06 1.97
N ALA A 210 6.52 18.32 2.03
CA ALA A 210 6.16 17.34 1.01
C ALA A 210 6.04 17.98 -0.39
N THR A 211 5.41 19.16 -0.48
CA THR A 211 5.25 19.91 -1.74
C THR A 211 6.60 20.41 -2.27
N ALA A 212 7.44 20.98 -1.41
CA ALA A 212 8.75 21.48 -1.79
C ALA A 212 9.68 20.37 -2.28
N VAL A 213 9.70 19.23 -1.57
CA VAL A 213 10.49 18.06 -1.96
C VAL A 213 9.95 17.45 -3.25
N SER A 214 8.63 17.37 -3.44
CA SER A 214 8.01 16.91 -4.69
C SER A 214 8.37 17.79 -5.88
N TYR A 215 8.36 19.11 -5.71
CA TYR A 215 8.83 20.07 -6.72
C TYR A 215 10.30 19.82 -7.08
N ALA A 216 11.17 19.71 -6.07
CA ALA A 216 12.60 19.48 -6.27
C ALA A 216 12.88 18.14 -6.97
N LEU A 217 12.20 17.07 -6.54
CA LEU A 217 12.25 15.75 -7.17
C LEU A 217 11.83 15.82 -8.63
N ALA A 218 10.71 16.47 -8.95
CA ALA A 218 10.28 16.65 -10.33
C ALA A 218 11.34 17.36 -11.19
N ARG A 219 11.99 18.42 -10.67
CA ARG A 219 13.08 19.12 -11.36
C ARG A 219 14.28 18.21 -11.60
N VAL A 220 14.71 17.46 -10.58
CA VAL A 220 15.86 16.54 -10.68
C VAL A 220 15.57 15.37 -11.63
N SER A 221 14.33 14.88 -11.64
CA SER A 221 13.82 13.88 -12.58
C SER A 221 13.61 14.41 -14.01
N GLY A 222 13.95 15.67 -14.28
CA GLY A 222 13.95 16.23 -15.63
C GLY A 222 12.60 16.77 -16.11
N ALA A 223 11.59 16.88 -15.22
CA ALA A 223 10.46 17.74 -15.52
C ALA A 223 10.98 19.18 -15.61
N GLY A 224 10.73 19.87 -16.73
CA GLY A 224 11.02 21.30 -16.85
C GLY A 224 10.30 22.10 -15.74
N ARG A 225 10.70 23.34 -15.52
CA ARG A 225 10.03 24.25 -14.56
C ARG A 225 8.49 24.22 -14.66
N PRO A 226 7.83 24.32 -15.84
CA PRO A 226 6.38 24.25 -15.90
C PRO A 226 5.82 22.89 -15.45
N GLY A 227 6.48 21.78 -15.77
CA GLY A 227 6.05 20.45 -15.34
C GLY A 227 6.19 20.25 -13.82
N ALA A 228 7.29 20.72 -13.23
CA ALA A 228 7.48 20.68 -11.78
C ALA A 228 6.49 21.60 -11.05
N LEU A 229 6.22 22.80 -11.58
CA LEU A 229 5.17 23.69 -11.06
C LEU A 229 3.79 23.05 -11.17
N ALA A 230 3.46 22.39 -12.28
CA ALA A 230 2.18 21.71 -12.46
C ALA A 230 2.00 20.56 -11.46
N LEU A 231 3.04 19.75 -11.24
CA LEU A 231 3.01 18.67 -10.25
C LEU A 231 2.90 19.22 -8.82
N GLY A 232 3.69 20.24 -8.48
CA GLY A 232 3.64 20.89 -7.17
C GLY A 232 2.31 21.58 -6.90
N ALA A 233 1.75 22.28 -7.90
CA ALA A 233 0.45 22.93 -7.81
C ALA A 233 -0.68 21.89 -7.71
N GLY A 234 -0.60 20.80 -8.48
CA GLY A 234 -1.54 19.68 -8.37
C GLY A 234 -1.53 19.04 -6.98
N ALA A 235 -0.35 18.82 -6.40
CA ALA A 235 -0.22 18.32 -5.03
C ALA A 235 -0.78 19.32 -4.00
N ALA A 236 -0.50 20.61 -4.16
CA ALA A 236 -1.04 21.66 -3.29
C ALA A 236 -2.57 21.76 -3.35
N LEU A 237 -3.14 21.68 -4.56
CA LEU A 237 -4.59 21.66 -4.79
C LEU A 237 -5.24 20.42 -4.18
N ALA A 238 -4.68 19.23 -4.39
CA ALA A 238 -5.17 18.00 -3.79
C ALA A 238 -5.14 18.05 -2.25
N ALA A 239 -4.04 18.57 -1.67
CA ALA A 239 -3.93 18.78 -0.23
C ALA A 239 -4.93 19.83 0.27
N GLY A 240 -5.15 20.93 -0.46
CA GLY A 240 -6.16 21.94 -0.11
C GLY A 240 -7.59 21.39 -0.15
N TYR A 241 -7.92 20.62 -1.18
CA TYR A 241 -9.19 19.91 -1.30
C TYR A 241 -9.40 18.94 -0.13
N ALA A 242 -8.39 18.10 0.16
CA ALA A 242 -8.45 17.15 1.26
C ALA A 242 -8.48 17.84 2.64
N LEU A 243 -7.80 18.97 2.85
CA LEU A 243 -7.91 19.77 4.09
C LEU A 243 -9.30 20.38 4.27
N ALA A 244 -9.98 20.73 3.18
CA ALA A 244 -11.32 21.32 3.22
C ALA A 244 -12.40 20.28 3.51
N LEU A 245 -12.28 19.07 2.93
CA LEU A 245 -13.35 18.07 2.95
C LEU A 245 -13.03 16.82 3.79
N HIS A 246 -11.78 16.39 3.84
CA HIS A 246 -11.33 15.14 4.49
C HIS A 246 -10.21 15.42 5.50
N ARG A 247 -10.31 16.55 6.21
CA ARG A 247 -9.23 17.09 7.04
C ARG A 247 -8.57 16.05 7.96
N PRO A 248 -9.33 15.28 8.79
CA PRO A 248 -8.72 14.33 9.72
C PRO A 248 -7.95 13.20 9.04
N ALA A 249 -8.36 12.79 7.83
CA ALA A 249 -7.65 11.77 7.07
C ALA A 249 -6.27 12.30 6.63
N LEU A 250 -6.24 13.48 6.00
CA LEU A 250 -4.98 14.08 5.54
C LEU A 250 -4.06 14.47 6.72
N THR A 251 -4.59 15.08 7.78
CA THR A 251 -3.78 15.54 8.91
C THR A 251 -3.13 14.39 9.67
N SER A 252 -3.82 13.23 9.76
CA SER A 252 -3.28 12.02 10.38
C SER A 252 -2.07 11.45 9.63
N VAL A 253 -1.99 11.65 8.31
CA VAL A 253 -0.94 11.11 7.44
C VAL A 253 0.10 12.16 7.01
N ALA A 254 -0.12 13.45 7.28
CA ALA A 254 0.77 14.53 6.84
C ALA A 254 2.25 14.33 7.24
N PRO A 255 2.59 13.91 8.48
CA PRO A 255 3.99 13.60 8.82
C PRO A 255 4.57 12.47 7.96
N THR A 256 3.78 11.40 7.75
CA THR A 256 4.16 10.27 6.89
C THR A 256 4.41 10.71 5.46
N LEU A 257 3.59 11.59 4.89
CA LEU A 257 3.79 12.14 3.54
C LEU A 257 5.09 12.96 3.43
N GLY A 258 5.40 13.75 4.46
CA GLY A 258 6.66 14.49 4.54
C GLY A 258 7.88 13.57 4.59
N LEU A 259 7.86 12.57 5.48
CA LEU A 259 8.92 11.56 5.61
C LEU A 259 9.07 10.69 4.35
N LEU A 260 7.96 10.31 3.72
CA LEU A 260 7.96 9.57 2.47
C LEU A 260 8.58 10.39 1.33
N SER A 261 8.25 11.69 1.25
CA SER A 261 8.85 12.60 0.26
C SER A 261 10.36 12.72 0.46
N LEU A 262 10.82 12.88 1.71
CA LEU A 262 12.25 12.87 2.05
C LEU A 262 12.92 11.52 1.71
N SER A 263 12.23 10.41 1.95
CA SER A 263 12.73 9.07 1.60
C SER A 263 12.90 8.92 0.09
N CYS A 264 11.95 9.44 -0.70
CA CYS A 264 12.08 9.49 -2.16
C CYS A 264 13.26 10.37 -2.58
N ALA A 265 13.51 11.49 -1.89
CA ALA A 265 14.68 12.34 -2.13
C ALA A 265 16.00 11.61 -1.85
N ALA A 266 16.07 10.87 -0.74
CA ALA A 266 17.23 10.05 -0.40
C ALA A 266 17.45 8.93 -1.44
N LEU A 267 16.39 8.21 -1.83
CA LEU A 267 16.45 7.20 -2.88
C LEU A 267 16.89 7.79 -4.23
N ALA A 268 16.40 8.96 -4.60
CA ALA A 268 16.83 9.68 -5.80
C ALA A 268 18.34 10.00 -5.73
N GLY A 269 18.83 10.49 -4.58
CA GLY A 269 20.23 10.78 -4.33
C GLY A 269 21.13 9.55 -4.45
N LEU A 270 20.68 8.40 -3.95
CA LEU A 270 21.39 7.11 -4.05
C LEU A 270 21.35 6.52 -5.47
N ALA A 271 20.21 6.61 -6.15
CA ALA A 271 20.02 6.08 -7.49
C ALA A 271 20.71 6.93 -8.57
N TRP A 272 20.88 8.22 -8.33
CA TRP A 272 21.50 9.15 -9.27
C TRP A 272 22.92 8.76 -9.74
N PRO A 273 23.90 8.48 -8.85
CA PRO A 273 25.24 8.09 -9.28
C PRO A 273 25.29 6.76 -10.01
N LEU A 274 24.35 5.86 -9.74
CA LEU A 274 24.21 4.57 -10.40
C LEU A 274 23.65 4.76 -11.81
N THR A 275 22.55 5.49 -11.94
CA THR A 275 21.85 5.67 -13.22
C THR A 275 22.62 6.54 -14.21
N ARG A 276 23.32 7.59 -13.76
CA ARG A 276 24.10 8.49 -14.64
C ARG A 276 25.17 7.79 -15.48
N ARG A 277 25.68 6.64 -15.00
CA ARG A 277 26.73 5.87 -15.70
C ARG A 277 26.18 5.04 -16.85
N PHE A 278 24.91 4.63 -16.75
CA PHE A 278 24.31 3.66 -17.68
C PHE A 278 23.22 4.25 -18.57
N THR A 279 22.73 5.46 -18.27
CA THR A 279 21.55 6.01 -18.95
C THR A 279 21.74 7.49 -19.26
N GLY A 280 21.51 7.88 -20.52
CA GLY A 280 21.61 9.27 -21.01
C GLY A 280 20.52 10.19 -20.45
N ALA A 281 20.23 11.31 -21.11
CA ALA A 281 19.19 12.28 -20.66
C ALA A 281 17.81 11.64 -20.34
N ALA A 282 17.54 10.47 -20.92
CA ALA A 282 16.40 9.60 -20.68
C ALA A 282 16.24 9.05 -19.25
N ALA A 283 17.32 8.92 -18.50
CA ALA A 283 17.37 8.30 -17.18
C ALA A 283 16.44 8.96 -16.18
N ARG A 284 16.42 10.30 -16.23
CA ARG A 284 15.82 11.16 -15.21
C ARG A 284 14.30 10.99 -15.17
N PRO A 285 13.57 11.09 -16.29
CA PRO A 285 12.12 10.93 -16.25
C PRO A 285 11.72 9.51 -15.84
N VAL A 286 12.50 8.49 -16.21
CA VAL A 286 12.25 7.10 -15.79
C VAL A 286 12.44 6.94 -14.28
N LEU A 287 13.53 7.48 -13.72
CA LEU A 287 13.74 7.51 -12.28
C LEU A 287 12.62 8.27 -11.57
N GLY A 288 12.16 9.39 -12.13
CA GLY A 288 11.00 10.13 -11.62
C GLY A 288 9.72 9.28 -11.58
N LEU A 289 9.45 8.50 -12.64
CA LEU A 289 8.31 7.59 -12.67
C LEU A 289 8.44 6.46 -11.64
N MET A 290 9.63 5.89 -11.45
CA MET A 290 9.87 4.88 -10.40
C MET A 290 9.64 5.45 -8.99
N LEU A 291 10.16 6.65 -8.72
CA LEU A 291 9.99 7.30 -7.41
C LEU A 291 8.53 7.67 -7.17
N LEU A 292 7.82 8.14 -8.20
CA LEU A 292 6.39 8.42 -8.12
C LEU A 292 5.59 7.13 -7.87
N ALA A 293 5.88 6.06 -8.59
CA ALA A 293 5.31 4.73 -8.37
C ALA A 293 5.50 4.25 -6.93
N PHE A 294 6.72 4.40 -6.40
CA PHE A 294 7.05 4.03 -5.02
C PHE A 294 6.27 4.88 -4.02
N ALA A 295 6.27 6.20 -4.20
CA ALA A 295 5.54 7.12 -3.35
C ALA A 295 4.03 6.82 -3.32
N LEU A 296 3.41 6.54 -4.48
CA LEU A 296 1.98 6.24 -4.56
C LEU A 296 1.63 4.94 -3.82
N ARG A 297 2.43 3.88 -4.00
CA ARG A 297 2.24 2.59 -3.31
C ARG A 297 2.43 2.74 -1.80
N MET A 298 3.51 3.40 -1.39
CA MET A 298 3.82 3.60 0.03
C MET A 298 2.83 4.53 0.72
N ALA A 299 2.36 5.60 0.06
CA ALA A 299 1.39 6.52 0.63
C ALA A 299 0.07 5.79 0.96
N GLY A 300 -0.40 4.92 0.07
CA GLY A 300 -1.56 4.07 0.35
C GLY A 300 -1.28 3.10 1.50
N MET A 301 -0.12 2.44 1.49
CA MET A 301 0.20 1.42 2.49
C MET A 301 0.46 1.96 3.90
N LEU A 302 1.01 3.17 3.99
CA LEU A 302 1.34 3.82 5.27
C LEU A 302 0.21 4.73 5.76
N HIS A 303 -0.93 4.75 5.06
CA HIS A 303 -2.09 5.47 5.54
C HIS A 303 -2.58 4.83 6.84
N PRO A 304 -2.88 5.59 7.91
CA PRO A 304 -3.25 5.01 9.21
C PRO A 304 -4.50 4.13 9.18
N GLN A 305 -5.38 4.35 8.20
CA GLN A 305 -6.60 3.56 7.98
C GLN A 305 -6.42 2.41 6.98
N ALA A 306 -5.21 2.18 6.48
CA ALA A 306 -4.93 1.04 5.62
C ALA A 306 -4.79 -0.22 6.47
N LEU A 307 -5.55 -1.25 6.12
CA LEU A 307 -5.58 -2.54 6.81
C LEU A 307 -5.10 -3.63 5.86
N PHE A 308 -4.19 -4.48 6.35
CA PHE A 308 -3.59 -5.56 5.56
C PHE A 308 -3.81 -6.88 6.29
N SER A 309 -4.35 -7.89 5.62
CA SER A 309 -4.63 -9.18 6.26
C SER A 309 -3.33 -9.91 6.62
N ASP A 310 -2.35 -9.89 5.71
CA ASP A 310 -1.22 -10.84 5.76
C ASP A 310 0.13 -10.18 6.03
N LEU A 311 0.18 -8.87 6.27
CA LEU A 311 1.46 -8.17 6.48
C LEU A 311 2.26 -8.75 7.65
N GLY A 312 1.58 -9.13 8.74
CA GLY A 312 2.21 -9.78 9.89
C GLY A 312 2.78 -11.16 9.54
N LEU A 313 2.06 -11.95 8.75
CA LEU A 313 2.52 -13.24 8.23
C LEU A 313 3.81 -13.06 7.41
N HIS A 314 3.82 -12.11 6.49
CA HIS A 314 4.97 -11.84 5.64
C HIS A 314 6.20 -11.34 6.40
N ALA A 315 6.01 -10.48 7.40
CA ALA A 315 7.09 -10.09 8.29
C ALA A 315 7.65 -11.29 9.07
N ASN A 316 6.79 -12.17 9.56
CA ASN A 316 7.23 -13.38 10.26
C ASN A 316 7.95 -14.37 9.32
N ASN A 317 7.50 -14.52 8.08
CA ASN A 317 8.19 -15.35 7.10
C ASN A 317 9.58 -14.81 6.76
N LEU A 318 9.74 -13.49 6.62
CA LEU A 318 11.06 -12.87 6.45
C LEU A 318 11.97 -13.18 7.64
N PHE A 319 11.45 -13.15 8.86
CA PHE A 319 12.21 -13.51 10.05
C PHE A 319 12.60 -14.99 10.06
N LYS A 320 11.69 -15.90 9.71
CA LYS A 320 11.97 -17.32 9.62
C LYS A 320 13.09 -17.64 8.62
N VAL A 321 13.13 -16.94 7.48
CA VAL A 321 14.27 -17.06 6.53
C VAL A 321 15.60 -16.72 7.20
N THR A 322 15.63 -15.75 8.12
CA THR A 322 16.86 -15.39 8.85
C THR A 322 17.31 -16.48 9.81
N LEU A 323 16.39 -17.34 10.24
CA LEU A 323 16.65 -18.52 11.08
C LEU A 323 17.02 -19.76 10.24
N GLY A 324 17.09 -19.62 8.91
CA GLY A 324 17.42 -20.72 7.99
C GLY A 324 16.21 -21.55 7.54
N GLU A 325 14.98 -21.19 7.93
CA GLU A 325 13.77 -21.83 7.41
C GLU A 325 13.50 -21.33 5.98
N VAL A 326 13.53 -22.21 4.98
CA VAL A 326 13.29 -21.83 3.56
C VAL A 326 12.11 -22.57 2.92
N PHE A 327 11.52 -23.54 3.62
CA PHE A 327 10.34 -24.26 3.18
C PHE A 327 9.18 -23.91 4.09
N PHE A 328 8.21 -23.15 3.56
CA PHE A 328 7.05 -22.71 4.31
C PHE A 328 5.78 -23.30 3.73
N THR A 329 4.83 -23.54 4.62
CA THR A 329 3.43 -23.73 4.26
C THR A 329 2.59 -22.70 4.98
N THR A 330 1.49 -22.29 4.35
CA THR A 330 0.50 -21.42 4.99
C THR A 330 -0.88 -21.99 4.72
N GLY A 331 -1.69 -22.07 5.78
CA GLY A 331 -3.09 -22.48 5.66
C GLY A 331 -3.89 -21.36 5.03
N LEU A 332 -4.40 -21.58 3.83
CA LEU A 332 -5.33 -20.64 3.21
C LEU A 332 -6.76 -20.87 3.72
N PRO A 333 -7.57 -19.80 3.85
CA PRO A 333 -9.00 -19.92 4.12
C PRO A 333 -9.69 -20.81 3.08
N GLY A 334 -10.80 -21.45 3.47
CA GLY A 334 -11.59 -22.32 2.58
C GLY A 334 -11.96 -21.67 1.24
N ASP A 335 -12.29 -20.38 1.27
CA ASP A 335 -12.69 -19.60 0.08
C ASP A 335 -11.53 -19.35 -0.90
N ALA A 336 -10.27 -19.43 -0.45
CA ALA A 336 -9.06 -19.28 -1.28
C ALA A 336 -8.47 -20.64 -1.71
N GLY A 337 -9.29 -21.69 -1.70
CA GLY A 337 -8.90 -23.04 -2.08
C GLY A 337 -8.37 -23.91 -0.92
N GLY A 338 -8.51 -23.47 0.33
CA GLY A 338 -8.47 -24.27 1.57
C GLY A 338 -7.21 -25.09 1.89
N GLY A 339 -6.69 -24.95 3.11
CA GLY A 339 -5.63 -25.83 3.63
C GLY A 339 -4.21 -25.37 3.31
N GLN A 340 -3.21 -26.19 3.65
CA GLN A 340 -1.79 -25.81 3.55
C GLN A 340 -1.37 -25.63 2.10
N GLN A 341 -0.62 -24.57 1.84
CA GLN A 341 -0.12 -24.22 0.51
C GLN A 341 1.39 -23.94 0.57
N PRO A 342 2.16 -24.39 -0.43
CA PRO A 342 3.56 -24.02 -0.57
C PRO A 342 3.72 -22.49 -0.63
N TYR A 343 4.60 -21.95 0.20
CA TYR A 343 4.94 -20.53 0.18
C TYR A 343 6.42 -20.36 -0.17
N PRO A 344 6.75 -19.99 -1.41
CA PRO A 344 8.14 -19.86 -1.82
C PRO A 344 8.88 -18.74 -1.06
N PRO A 345 10.18 -18.93 -0.72
CA PRO A 345 10.93 -17.97 0.07
C PRO A 345 11.52 -16.81 -0.75
N GLY A 346 11.40 -16.83 -2.09
CA GLY A 346 12.20 -16.01 -3.00
C GLY A 346 12.12 -14.50 -2.72
N ALA A 347 10.91 -13.98 -2.46
CA ALA A 347 10.73 -12.56 -2.17
C ALA A 347 11.44 -12.15 -0.85
N TYR A 348 11.40 -13.02 0.16
CA TYR A 348 12.05 -12.76 1.44
C TYR A 348 13.57 -12.84 1.35
N LEU A 349 14.11 -13.73 0.51
CA LEU A 349 15.55 -13.80 0.26
C LEU A 349 16.08 -12.49 -0.36
N LEU A 350 15.30 -11.84 -1.24
CA LEU A 350 15.65 -10.52 -1.78
C LEU A 350 15.66 -9.43 -0.71
N LEU A 351 14.77 -9.52 0.28
CA LEU A 351 14.65 -8.53 1.36
C LEU A 351 15.58 -8.81 2.54
N LEU A 352 16.14 -10.02 2.62
CA LEU A 352 16.96 -10.49 3.72
C LEU A 352 18.11 -9.53 4.12
N PRO A 353 18.86 -8.91 3.17
CA PRO A 353 19.90 -7.95 3.55
C PRO A 353 19.36 -6.75 4.34
N GLY A 354 18.12 -6.33 4.07
CA GLY A 354 17.48 -5.22 4.77
C GLY A 354 17.08 -5.55 6.21
N GLN A 355 16.97 -6.85 6.57
CA GLN A 355 16.59 -7.28 7.92
C GLN A 355 17.58 -6.80 8.98
N LEU A 356 18.84 -6.54 8.60
CA LEU A 356 19.87 -5.96 9.48
C LEU A 356 19.48 -4.57 10.02
N LEU A 357 18.61 -3.85 9.30
CA LEU A 357 18.11 -2.53 9.68
C LEU A 357 16.71 -2.57 10.33
N ALA A 358 16.13 -3.78 10.49
CA ALA A 358 14.76 -3.99 10.93
C ALA A 358 14.69 -4.92 12.16
N PRO A 359 15.19 -4.48 13.33
CA PRO A 359 15.38 -5.35 14.49
C PRO A 359 14.06 -5.84 15.11
N ASP A 360 12.99 -5.04 15.00
CA ASP A 360 11.69 -5.30 15.62
C ASP A 360 10.59 -5.62 14.58
N ALA A 361 9.41 -6.01 15.09
CA ALA A 361 8.30 -6.40 14.22
C ALA A 361 7.76 -5.25 13.36
N ALA A 362 7.76 -4.01 13.86
CA ALA A 362 7.23 -2.87 13.13
C ALA A 362 8.18 -2.44 12.00
N SER A 363 9.49 -2.34 12.29
CA SER A 363 10.50 -2.07 11.26
C SER A 363 10.57 -3.17 10.20
N ARG A 364 10.34 -4.44 10.59
CA ARG A 364 10.25 -5.56 9.63
C ARG A 364 9.03 -5.48 8.72
N ARG A 365 7.86 -5.11 9.25
CA ARG A 365 6.67 -4.84 8.42
C ARG A 365 6.94 -3.72 7.42
N LEU A 366 7.57 -2.63 7.87
CA LEU A 366 7.95 -1.53 7.00
C LEU A 366 8.96 -1.97 5.92
N LEU A 367 9.92 -2.84 6.26
CA LEU A 367 10.86 -3.43 5.29
C LEU A 367 10.15 -4.26 4.23
N VAL A 368 9.17 -5.08 4.62
CA VAL A 368 8.35 -5.85 3.66
C VAL A 368 7.58 -4.91 2.73
N GLN A 369 6.85 -3.94 3.28
CA GLN A 369 6.08 -2.98 2.48
C GLN A 369 6.97 -2.16 1.55
N GLY A 370 7.99 -1.52 2.11
CA GLY A 370 8.93 -0.66 1.38
C GLY A 370 9.75 -1.42 0.36
N GLY A 371 10.25 -2.60 0.71
CA GLY A 371 11.03 -3.44 -0.18
C GLY A 371 10.22 -3.93 -1.38
N VAL A 372 9.00 -4.46 -1.15
CA VAL A 372 8.12 -4.90 -2.22
C VAL A 372 7.67 -3.73 -3.10
N ALA A 373 7.27 -2.60 -2.51
CA ALA A 373 6.90 -1.41 -3.28
C ALA A 373 8.06 -0.87 -4.12
N LEU A 374 9.29 -0.89 -3.60
CA LEU A 374 10.48 -0.47 -4.35
C LEU A 374 10.74 -1.41 -5.52
N LEU A 375 10.76 -2.73 -5.28
CA LEU A 375 10.99 -3.73 -6.32
C LEU A 375 9.92 -3.66 -7.42
N ASP A 376 8.65 -3.53 -7.05
CA ASP A 376 7.57 -3.36 -8.01
C ASP A 376 7.72 -2.05 -8.80
N SER A 377 8.16 -0.97 -8.15
CA SER A 377 8.40 0.31 -8.84
C SER A 377 9.55 0.27 -9.83
N LEU A 378 10.55 -0.60 -9.63
CA LEU A 378 11.65 -0.79 -10.59
C LEU A 378 11.18 -1.42 -11.91
N THR A 379 10.04 -2.12 -11.91
CA THR A 379 9.46 -2.71 -13.14
C THR A 379 9.16 -1.65 -14.19
N LEU A 380 8.82 -0.41 -13.81
CA LEU A 380 8.59 0.70 -14.74
C LEU A 380 9.82 0.97 -15.61
N GLY A 381 11.03 0.87 -15.04
CA GLY A 381 12.26 1.01 -15.80
C GLY A 381 12.50 -0.14 -16.77
N ALA A 382 12.18 -1.36 -16.34
CA ALA A 382 12.31 -2.53 -17.17
C ALA A 382 11.32 -2.50 -18.35
N ILE A 383 10.06 -2.08 -18.11
CA ILE A 383 9.04 -1.84 -19.14
C ILE A 383 9.51 -0.76 -20.11
N TRP A 384 9.98 0.38 -19.60
CA TRP A 384 10.53 1.44 -20.44
C TRP A 384 11.67 0.92 -21.33
N LEU A 385 12.62 0.19 -20.74
CA LEU A 385 13.77 -0.37 -21.44
C LEU A 385 13.33 -1.36 -22.53
N LEU A 386 12.37 -2.24 -22.22
CA LEU A 386 11.80 -3.21 -23.16
C LEU A 386 11.16 -2.51 -24.36
N ILE A 387 10.35 -1.48 -24.13
CA ILE A 387 9.71 -0.70 -25.21
C ILE A 387 10.75 0.04 -26.06
N ARG A 388 11.77 0.64 -25.43
CA ARG A 388 12.88 1.29 -26.13
C ARG A 388 13.66 0.30 -26.98
N ARG A 389 13.87 -0.92 -26.46
CA ARG A 389 14.56 -2.00 -27.17
C ARG A 389 13.78 -2.52 -28.36
N ALA A 390 12.45 -2.51 -28.29
CA ALA A 390 11.58 -2.82 -29.42
C ALA A 390 11.60 -1.75 -30.53
N GLY A 391 12.38 -0.66 -30.37
CA GLY A 391 12.59 0.36 -31.39
C GLY A 391 11.67 1.58 -31.25
N PHE A 392 10.86 1.66 -30.20
CA PHE A 392 9.96 2.78 -30.00
C PHE A 392 10.66 4.03 -29.45
N GLY A 393 10.10 5.20 -29.76
CA GLY A 393 10.59 6.51 -29.32
C GLY A 393 10.56 6.73 -27.80
N MET A 394 11.20 7.79 -27.32
CA MET A 394 11.30 8.09 -25.88
C MET A 394 9.92 8.25 -25.25
N ARG A 395 9.05 8.99 -25.93
CA ARG A 395 7.69 9.29 -25.48
C ARG A 395 6.85 8.03 -25.33
N ALA A 396 6.95 7.09 -26.28
CA ALA A 396 6.26 5.81 -26.22
C ALA A 396 6.76 4.94 -25.06
N GLY A 397 8.07 4.89 -24.82
CA GLY A 397 8.63 4.20 -23.65
C GLY A 397 8.17 4.80 -22.33
N LEU A 398 8.17 6.14 -22.21
CA LEU A 398 7.71 6.83 -21.00
C LEU A 398 6.21 6.65 -20.78
N LEU A 399 5.41 6.70 -21.86
CA LEU A 399 3.98 6.43 -21.79
C LEU A 399 3.71 5.00 -21.32
N GLY A 400 4.40 4.00 -21.89
CA GLY A 400 4.25 2.60 -21.48
C GLY A 400 4.64 2.36 -20.02
N ALA A 401 5.70 3.02 -19.52
CA ALA A 401 6.05 2.98 -18.10
C ALA A 401 5.00 3.71 -17.23
N ALA A 402 4.49 4.85 -17.68
CA ALA A 402 3.47 5.61 -16.96
C ALA A 402 2.14 4.85 -16.84
N CYS A 403 1.78 4.03 -17.83
CA CYS A 403 0.64 3.12 -17.75
C CYS A 403 0.75 2.08 -16.60
N TYR A 404 1.96 1.85 -16.08
CA TYR A 404 2.23 0.98 -14.93
C TYR A 404 2.44 1.75 -13.62
N LEU A 405 2.14 3.05 -13.57
CA LEU A 405 2.17 3.80 -12.30
C LEU A 405 1.11 3.29 -11.31
N LEU A 406 -0.10 3.06 -11.80
CA LEU A 406 -1.28 2.70 -11.02
C LEU A 406 -2.01 1.47 -11.62
N PRO A 407 -1.35 0.31 -11.77
CA PRO A 407 -2.03 -0.88 -12.26
C PRO A 407 -3.01 -1.34 -11.19
N THR A 408 -4.32 -1.23 -11.48
CA THR A 408 -5.40 -1.55 -10.53
C THR A 408 -5.20 -2.90 -9.82
N PRO A 409 -4.84 -4.01 -10.51
CA PRO A 409 -4.63 -5.29 -9.83
C PRO A 409 -3.51 -5.25 -8.79
N ALA A 410 -2.40 -4.55 -9.05
CA ALA A 410 -1.33 -4.46 -8.06
C ALA A 410 -1.73 -3.58 -6.87
N LEU A 411 -2.46 -2.48 -7.12
CA LEU A 411 -2.98 -1.63 -6.05
C LEU A 411 -3.97 -2.36 -5.16
N GLU A 412 -4.83 -3.21 -5.74
CA GLU A 412 -5.72 -4.10 -4.98
C GLU A 412 -4.90 -5.09 -4.13
N SER A 413 -3.87 -5.74 -4.69
CA SER A 413 -2.97 -6.60 -3.93
C SER A 413 -2.24 -5.86 -2.80
N PHE A 414 -1.80 -4.61 -3.04
CA PHE A 414 -1.19 -3.77 -1.99
C PHE A 414 -2.21 -3.43 -0.89
N SER A 415 -3.46 -3.14 -1.28
CA SER A 415 -4.52 -2.77 -0.35
C SER A 415 -4.96 -3.95 0.53
N ILE A 416 -5.05 -5.16 -0.02
CA ILE A 416 -5.46 -6.35 0.75
C ILE A 416 -4.28 -6.91 1.55
N GLY A 417 -3.05 -6.67 1.08
CA GLY A 417 -1.83 -7.18 1.70
C GLY A 417 -1.35 -8.51 1.12
N GLU A 418 -1.66 -8.81 -0.15
CA GLU A 418 -1.18 -9.99 -0.87
C GLU A 418 0.31 -9.86 -1.28
N TYR A 419 1.20 -9.69 -0.30
CA TYR A 419 2.62 -9.47 -0.56
C TYR A 419 3.31 -10.69 -1.18
N ALA A 420 2.70 -11.88 -1.18
CA ALA A 420 3.19 -13.04 -1.92
C ALA A 420 3.15 -12.79 -3.43
N ASN A 421 2.02 -12.29 -3.93
CA ASN A 421 1.84 -12.01 -5.34
C ASN A 421 2.75 -10.86 -5.75
N LEU A 422 2.76 -9.78 -4.98
CA LEU A 422 3.60 -8.61 -5.27
C LEU A 422 5.11 -8.92 -5.18
N GLY A 423 5.53 -9.61 -4.11
CA GLY A 423 6.91 -10.05 -3.94
C GLY A 423 7.33 -11.09 -4.99
N GLY A 424 6.40 -11.96 -5.39
CA GLY A 424 6.61 -12.90 -6.49
C GLY A 424 6.75 -12.18 -7.84
N GLN A 425 5.93 -11.16 -8.13
CA GLN A 425 6.04 -10.34 -9.33
C GLN A 425 7.39 -9.62 -9.40
N ALA A 426 7.88 -9.14 -8.25
CA ALA A 426 9.23 -8.57 -8.16
C ALA A 426 10.35 -9.55 -8.59
N LEU A 427 10.17 -10.86 -8.40
CA LEU A 427 11.12 -11.88 -8.88
C LEU A 427 11.11 -12.05 -10.40
N ALA A 428 10.11 -11.52 -11.10
CA ALA A 428 10.09 -11.45 -12.56
C ALA A 428 10.88 -10.24 -13.11
N LEU A 429 11.29 -9.30 -12.25
CA LEU A 429 12.07 -8.12 -12.67
C LEU A 429 13.37 -8.47 -13.42
N PRO A 430 14.19 -9.46 -12.99
CA PRO A 430 15.37 -9.88 -13.74
C PRO A 430 15.02 -10.34 -15.16
N LEU A 431 13.91 -11.07 -15.35
CA LEU A 431 13.45 -11.50 -16.67
C LEU A 431 13.13 -10.29 -17.56
N LEU A 432 12.36 -9.33 -17.05
CA LEU A 432 12.05 -8.09 -17.78
C LEU A 432 13.32 -7.31 -18.16
N LEU A 433 14.30 -7.22 -17.25
CA LEU A 433 15.57 -6.55 -17.50
C LEU A 433 16.39 -7.27 -18.57
N LEU A 434 16.51 -8.60 -18.52
CA LEU A 434 17.24 -9.38 -19.52
C LEU A 434 16.60 -9.26 -20.91
N LEU A 435 15.27 -9.27 -20.99
CA LEU A 435 14.51 -9.02 -22.22
C LEU A 435 14.76 -7.59 -22.73
N GLY A 436 14.67 -6.59 -21.86
CA GLY A 436 14.89 -5.18 -22.21
C GLY A 436 16.32 -4.85 -22.63
N LEU A 437 17.32 -5.48 -22.03
CA LEU A 437 18.73 -5.38 -22.43
C LEU A 437 19.01 -6.11 -23.76
N GLY A 438 18.06 -6.93 -24.23
CA GLY A 438 18.18 -7.71 -25.46
C GLY A 438 19.18 -8.86 -25.34
N LEU A 439 19.42 -9.34 -24.11
CA LEU A 439 20.25 -10.52 -23.85
C LEU A 439 19.56 -11.82 -24.28
N ALA A 440 18.25 -11.74 -24.55
CA ALA A 440 17.49 -12.80 -25.22
C ALA A 440 17.62 -12.78 -26.75
N GLY A 441 18.31 -11.81 -27.38
CA GLY A 441 18.33 -11.64 -28.83
C GLY A 441 19.37 -12.48 -29.59
N ALA A 442 19.10 -12.75 -30.86
CA ALA A 442 19.96 -13.55 -31.74
C ALA A 442 21.38 -12.96 -31.91
N ARG A 443 21.54 -11.63 -31.84
CA ARG A 443 22.86 -10.97 -31.94
C ARG A 443 23.80 -11.27 -30.77
N SER A 444 23.27 -11.66 -29.60
CA SER A 444 24.10 -12.00 -28.43
C SER A 444 25.01 -13.21 -28.66
N THR A 445 24.80 -13.98 -29.74
CA THR A 445 25.65 -15.12 -30.13
C THR A 445 26.43 -14.91 -31.42
N ALA A 446 26.05 -13.91 -32.22
CA ALA A 446 26.66 -13.68 -33.53
C ALA A 446 28.04 -12.99 -33.44
N SER A 447 28.39 -12.43 -32.27
CA SER A 447 29.76 -12.01 -31.99
C SER A 447 30.64 -13.26 -31.82
N GLY A 448 31.24 -13.73 -32.92
CA GLY A 448 32.03 -14.95 -33.06
C GLY A 448 33.31 -15.04 -32.24
N ALA A 449 33.25 -14.75 -30.93
CA ALA A 449 34.30 -15.13 -30.00
C ALA A 449 34.30 -16.66 -29.87
N PRO A 450 35.42 -17.35 -30.15
CA PRO A 450 35.54 -18.79 -29.95
C PRO A 450 35.39 -19.10 -28.46
N GLY A 451 34.23 -19.66 -28.10
CA GLY A 451 33.77 -19.82 -26.71
C GLY A 451 32.32 -19.38 -26.49
N GLY A 452 31.45 -19.66 -27.46
CA GLY A 452 30.03 -19.28 -27.52
C GLY A 452 29.37 -19.22 -26.15
N ARG A 453 29.20 -18.00 -25.66
CA ARG A 453 28.82 -17.72 -24.28
C ARG A 453 27.37 -18.16 -24.05
N GLY A 454 27.17 -19.36 -23.51
CA GLY A 454 25.85 -19.90 -23.11
C GLY A 454 25.22 -19.20 -21.89
N TRP A 455 25.96 -18.32 -21.21
CA TRP A 455 25.50 -17.63 -20.00
C TRP A 455 24.20 -16.81 -20.18
N PRO A 456 23.86 -16.16 -21.32
CA PRO A 456 22.61 -15.41 -21.44
C PRO A 456 21.38 -16.31 -21.39
N ALA A 457 21.47 -17.51 -21.99
CA ALA A 457 20.41 -18.50 -21.94
C ALA A 457 20.25 -19.08 -20.53
N LEU A 458 21.37 -19.34 -19.84
CA LEU A 458 21.36 -19.75 -18.44
C LEU A 458 20.75 -18.67 -17.53
N LEU A 459 21.14 -17.40 -17.68
CA LEU A 459 20.55 -16.31 -16.90
C LEU A 459 19.07 -16.12 -17.19
N LEU A 460 18.65 -16.30 -18.46
CA LEU A 460 17.24 -16.26 -18.82
C LEU A 460 16.47 -17.40 -18.15
N ALA A 461 17.02 -18.62 -18.14
CA ALA A 461 16.43 -19.77 -17.45
C ALA A 461 16.34 -19.52 -15.93
N VAL A 462 17.40 -19.00 -15.31
CA VAL A 462 17.40 -18.62 -13.89
C VAL A 462 16.36 -17.55 -13.61
N ALA A 463 16.26 -16.51 -14.44
CA ALA A 463 15.28 -15.43 -14.26
C ALA A 463 13.83 -15.91 -14.40
N VAL A 464 13.55 -16.80 -15.36
CA VAL A 464 12.23 -17.45 -15.48
C VAL A 464 11.99 -18.33 -14.26
N ALA A 465 12.97 -19.12 -13.82
CA ALA A 465 12.83 -19.99 -12.65
C ALA A 465 12.54 -19.18 -11.39
N LEU A 466 13.22 -18.05 -11.17
CA LEU A 466 12.92 -17.14 -10.06
C LEU A 466 11.49 -16.62 -10.09
N GLY A 467 10.98 -16.23 -11.27
CA GLY A 467 9.57 -15.83 -11.43
C GLY A 467 8.59 -16.97 -11.14
N LEU A 468 8.88 -18.19 -11.61
CA LEU A 468 8.07 -19.39 -11.33
C LEU A 468 8.09 -19.78 -9.85
N LEU A 469 9.20 -19.51 -9.17
CA LEU A 469 9.39 -19.72 -7.74
C LEU A 469 8.92 -18.53 -6.89
N GLY A 470 8.22 -17.54 -7.47
CA GLY A 470 7.70 -16.41 -6.70
C GLY A 470 6.46 -16.75 -5.90
N HIS A 471 5.38 -17.07 -6.61
CA HIS A 471 4.12 -17.55 -6.04
C HIS A 471 3.29 -18.19 -7.17
N SER A 472 2.34 -19.06 -6.84
CA SER A 472 1.52 -19.75 -7.85
C SER A 472 0.70 -18.78 -8.72
N GLY A 473 0.14 -17.73 -8.12
CA GLY A 473 -0.55 -16.65 -8.85
C GLY A 473 0.35 -15.89 -9.83
N VAL A 474 1.65 -15.82 -9.54
CA VAL A 474 2.65 -15.15 -10.38
C VAL A 474 3.08 -16.00 -11.56
N THR A 475 3.00 -17.33 -11.46
CA THR A 475 3.30 -18.24 -12.57
C THR A 475 2.50 -17.89 -13.83
N LEU A 476 1.22 -17.55 -13.70
CA LEU A 476 0.38 -17.11 -14.82
C LEU A 476 0.88 -15.79 -15.42
N SER A 477 1.25 -14.82 -14.59
CA SER A 477 1.77 -13.52 -15.04
C SER A 477 3.12 -13.67 -15.77
N VAL A 478 4.02 -14.51 -15.25
CA VAL A 478 5.30 -14.83 -15.88
C VAL A 478 5.07 -15.58 -17.20
N GLY A 479 4.15 -16.55 -17.23
CA GLY A 479 3.76 -17.26 -18.45
C GLY A 479 3.22 -16.32 -19.52
N ALA A 480 2.32 -15.40 -19.15
CA ALA A 480 1.80 -14.38 -20.06
C ALA A 480 2.88 -13.42 -20.57
N LEU A 481 3.80 -13.00 -19.69
CA LEU A 481 4.95 -12.19 -20.08
C LEU A 481 5.86 -12.92 -21.08
N VAL A 482 6.19 -14.18 -20.82
CA VAL A 482 6.98 -15.03 -21.71
C VAL A 482 6.26 -15.22 -23.05
N ALA A 483 4.95 -15.48 -23.05
CA ALA A 483 4.15 -15.62 -24.25
C ALA A 483 4.11 -14.32 -25.08
N ALA A 484 3.95 -13.16 -24.43
CA ALA A 484 4.00 -11.85 -25.09
C ALA A 484 5.38 -11.58 -25.71
N ALA A 485 6.46 -11.83 -24.96
CA ALA A 485 7.83 -11.71 -25.43
C ALA A 485 8.12 -12.64 -26.62
N TRP A 486 7.61 -13.87 -26.56
CA TRP A 486 7.68 -14.87 -27.62
C TRP A 486 6.93 -14.40 -28.88
N GLY A 487 5.70 -13.88 -28.74
CA GLY A 487 4.90 -13.33 -29.84
C GLY A 487 5.57 -12.14 -30.52
N LEU A 488 6.18 -11.24 -29.75
CA LEU A 488 6.97 -10.12 -30.28
C LEU A 488 8.19 -10.61 -31.08
N GLY A 489 8.87 -11.65 -30.59
CA GLY A 489 9.99 -12.30 -31.29
C GLY A 489 9.59 -12.87 -32.65
N TRP A 490 8.47 -13.61 -32.70
CA TRP A 490 7.94 -14.16 -33.96
C TRP A 490 7.43 -13.10 -34.91
N ALA A 491 6.68 -12.11 -34.42
CA ALA A 491 6.20 -11.02 -35.26
C ALA A 491 7.35 -10.25 -35.93
N ALA A 492 8.46 -10.04 -35.21
CA ALA A 492 9.66 -9.43 -35.78
C ALA A 492 10.29 -10.33 -36.86
N ARG A 493 10.43 -11.64 -36.60
CA ARG A 493 11.00 -12.61 -37.54
C ARG A 493 10.17 -12.75 -38.82
N LEU A 494 8.84 -12.82 -38.69
CA LEU A 494 7.90 -12.88 -39.83
C LEU A 494 7.94 -11.61 -40.69
N ARG A 495 8.31 -10.47 -40.11
CA ARG A 495 8.54 -9.20 -40.84
C ARG A 495 9.95 -9.08 -41.42
N GLY A 496 10.74 -10.16 -41.43
CA GLY A 496 12.12 -10.15 -41.93
C GLY A 496 13.09 -9.35 -41.07
N ARG A 497 12.72 -8.99 -39.83
CA ARG A 497 13.58 -8.23 -38.91
C ARG A 497 14.32 -9.20 -38.00
N ASN A 498 15.57 -8.87 -37.67
CA ASN A 498 16.30 -9.57 -36.62
C ASN A 498 15.60 -9.33 -35.26
N PRO A 499 15.04 -10.36 -34.62
CA PRO A 499 14.23 -10.17 -33.45
C PRO A 499 15.11 -9.79 -32.25
N ALA A 500 14.65 -8.82 -31.46
CA ALA A 500 15.31 -8.44 -30.21
C ALA A 500 15.22 -9.55 -29.15
N ILE A 501 14.25 -10.46 -29.29
CA ILE A 501 13.98 -11.61 -28.44
C ILE A 501 13.95 -12.84 -29.35
N ASP A 502 14.89 -13.76 -29.19
CA ASP A 502 14.94 -15.02 -29.93
C ASP A 502 13.91 -16.01 -29.34
N PRO A 503 12.81 -16.32 -30.06
CA PRO A 503 11.74 -17.14 -29.52
C PRO A 503 12.21 -18.55 -29.16
N LEU A 504 13.16 -19.14 -29.92
CA LEU A 504 13.65 -20.49 -29.66
C LEU A 504 14.42 -20.54 -28.34
N ARG A 505 15.26 -19.55 -28.08
CA ARG A 505 15.99 -19.46 -26.80
C ARG A 505 15.07 -19.24 -25.63
N LEU A 506 14.07 -18.38 -25.79
CA LEU A 506 13.09 -18.16 -24.74
C LEU A 506 12.33 -19.45 -24.44
N THR A 507 11.97 -20.26 -25.44
CA THR A 507 11.38 -21.59 -25.25
C THR A 507 12.31 -22.52 -24.48
N ILE A 508 13.57 -22.66 -24.91
CA ILE A 508 14.55 -23.56 -24.24
C ILE A 508 14.79 -23.11 -22.80
N ALA A 509 15.00 -21.82 -22.56
CA ALA A 509 15.22 -21.26 -21.24
C ALA A 509 13.99 -21.48 -20.33
N SER A 510 12.78 -21.30 -20.86
CA SER A 510 11.55 -21.51 -20.10
C SER A 510 11.31 -22.98 -19.77
N ALA A 511 11.60 -23.89 -20.70
CA ALA A 511 11.51 -25.33 -20.46
C ALA A 511 12.51 -25.79 -19.38
N ALA A 512 13.76 -25.33 -19.48
CA ALA A 512 14.78 -25.60 -18.48
C ALA A 512 14.37 -25.04 -17.10
N ALA A 513 13.92 -23.79 -17.06
CA ALA A 513 13.45 -23.13 -15.84
C ALA A 513 12.29 -23.88 -15.17
N LEU A 514 11.29 -24.30 -15.95
CA LEU A 514 10.15 -25.06 -15.47
C LEU A 514 10.60 -26.42 -14.90
N ALA A 515 11.45 -27.14 -15.63
CA ALA A 515 11.99 -28.41 -15.17
C ALA A 515 12.78 -28.23 -13.86
N THR A 516 13.60 -27.20 -13.75
CA THR A 516 14.35 -26.88 -12.52
C THR A 516 13.42 -26.53 -11.35
N ALA A 517 12.41 -25.69 -11.57
CA ALA A 517 11.45 -25.31 -10.52
C ALA A 517 10.66 -26.53 -10.02
N LEU A 518 10.23 -27.41 -10.94
CA LEU A 518 9.55 -28.66 -10.60
C LEU A 518 10.47 -29.61 -9.82
N LEU A 519 11.72 -29.78 -10.27
CA LEU A 519 12.66 -30.73 -9.70
C LEU A 519 13.23 -30.28 -8.34
N ILE A 520 13.45 -28.99 -8.10
CA ILE A 520 14.11 -28.50 -6.88
C ILE A 520 13.09 -28.12 -5.81
N PHE A 521 11.99 -27.48 -6.20
CA PHE A 521 11.04 -26.92 -5.24
C PHE A 521 9.82 -27.82 -5.10
N TYR A 522 9.08 -28.05 -6.18
CA TYR A 522 7.81 -28.79 -6.11
C TYR A 522 7.95 -30.30 -5.87
N SER A 523 9.15 -30.85 -6.01
CA SER A 523 9.48 -32.23 -5.63
C SER A 523 9.70 -32.42 -4.12
N ALA A 524 9.79 -31.32 -3.35
CA ALA A 524 10.04 -31.41 -1.93
C ALA A 524 8.93 -32.24 -1.25
N PRO A 525 9.28 -33.21 -0.37
CA PRO A 525 8.29 -34.16 0.17
C PRO A 525 7.07 -33.50 0.82
N ILE A 526 7.27 -32.37 1.50
CA ILE A 526 6.21 -31.58 2.13
C ILE A 526 5.18 -31.05 1.12
N PHE A 527 5.62 -30.68 -0.09
CA PHE A 527 4.72 -30.17 -1.14
C PHE A 527 4.08 -31.30 -1.94
N VAL A 528 4.80 -32.39 -2.20
CA VAL A 528 4.24 -33.57 -2.87
C VAL A 528 3.07 -34.13 -2.06
N ALA A 529 3.23 -34.28 -0.74
CA ALA A 529 2.15 -34.72 0.15
C ALA A 529 0.96 -33.75 0.17
N THR A 530 1.22 -32.44 0.10
CA THR A 530 0.18 -31.42 0.08
C THR A 530 -0.59 -31.41 -1.24
N LEU A 531 0.11 -31.56 -2.37
CA LEU A 531 -0.47 -31.61 -3.71
C LEU A 531 -1.26 -32.90 -3.94
N SER A 532 -0.79 -34.05 -3.45
CA SER A 532 -1.50 -35.32 -3.56
C SER A 532 -2.81 -35.32 -2.78
N ALA A 533 -2.81 -34.74 -1.57
CA ALA A 533 -4.02 -34.57 -0.76
C ALA A 533 -5.07 -33.69 -1.46
N ARG A 534 -4.65 -32.69 -2.23
CA ARG A 534 -5.51 -31.78 -2.99
C ARG A 534 -6.01 -32.35 -4.31
N ALA A 535 -5.19 -33.14 -5.00
CA ALA A 535 -5.62 -33.83 -6.22
C ALA A 535 -6.85 -34.72 -5.97
N GLY A 536 -7.00 -35.25 -4.75
CA GLY A 536 -8.17 -36.01 -4.33
C GLY A 536 -9.41 -35.18 -3.95
N SER A 537 -9.30 -33.86 -3.74
CA SER A 537 -10.40 -33.03 -3.20
C SER A 537 -11.23 -32.29 -4.24
N GLY A 538 -10.87 -32.33 -5.53
CA GLY A 538 -11.63 -31.69 -6.62
C GLY A 538 -11.73 -30.17 -6.56
N ALA A 539 -11.01 -29.52 -5.64
CA ALA A 539 -11.05 -28.09 -5.40
C ALA A 539 -10.14 -27.33 -6.37
N GLY A 540 -10.59 -27.14 -7.61
CA GLY A 540 -9.91 -26.32 -8.59
C GLY A 540 -10.84 -25.85 -9.70
N SER A 541 -10.72 -24.58 -10.10
CA SER A 541 -11.39 -24.06 -11.29
C SER A 541 -10.83 -24.75 -12.54
N ALA A 542 -11.69 -25.26 -13.42
CA ALA A 542 -11.24 -25.83 -14.69
C ALA A 542 -10.41 -24.81 -15.49
N PRO A 543 -9.27 -25.18 -16.09
CA PRO A 543 -8.40 -24.24 -16.82
C PRO A 543 -9.12 -23.44 -17.91
N LEU A 544 -10.09 -24.07 -18.60
CA LEU A 544 -10.93 -23.42 -19.60
C LEU A 544 -11.79 -22.27 -19.02
N ARG A 545 -12.26 -22.43 -17.78
CA ARG A 545 -13.02 -21.39 -17.07
C ARG A 545 -12.12 -20.23 -16.67
N VAL A 546 -10.92 -20.50 -16.17
CA VAL A 546 -9.92 -19.45 -15.87
C VAL A 546 -9.59 -18.65 -17.13
N LEU A 547 -9.39 -19.34 -18.26
CA LEU A 547 -9.16 -18.72 -19.56
C LEU A 547 -10.35 -17.87 -20.04
N SER A 548 -11.58 -18.38 -19.94
CA SER A 548 -12.78 -17.64 -20.34
C SER A 548 -12.99 -16.39 -19.49
N ASP A 549 -12.81 -16.50 -18.18
CA ASP A 549 -13.00 -15.40 -17.23
C ASP A 549 -11.92 -14.33 -17.44
N THR A 550 -10.67 -14.75 -17.70
CA THR A 550 -9.56 -13.83 -18.03
C THR A 550 -9.82 -13.10 -19.35
N LEU A 551 -10.27 -13.81 -20.40
CA LEU A 551 -10.60 -13.19 -21.69
C LEU A 551 -11.76 -12.21 -21.58
N ALA A 552 -12.82 -12.58 -20.86
CA ALA A 552 -13.97 -11.72 -20.60
C ALA A 552 -13.57 -10.44 -19.83
N ALA A 553 -12.67 -10.57 -18.85
CA ALA A 553 -12.11 -9.44 -18.12
C ALA A 553 -11.25 -8.54 -19.01
N LEU A 554 -10.39 -9.11 -19.86
CA LEU A 554 -9.52 -8.34 -20.77
C LEU A 554 -10.31 -7.53 -21.80
N ILE A 555 -11.44 -8.03 -22.27
CA ILE A 555 -12.31 -7.31 -23.24
C ILE A 555 -13.39 -6.45 -22.55
N GLY A 556 -13.42 -6.41 -21.22
CA GLY A 556 -14.41 -5.67 -20.44
C GLY A 556 -15.83 -6.25 -20.50
N ALA A 557 -16.01 -7.47 -21.00
CA ALA A 557 -17.32 -8.13 -21.10
C ALA A 557 -17.83 -8.66 -19.75
N ALA A 558 -16.93 -8.90 -18.81
CA ALA A 558 -17.27 -9.16 -17.42
C ALA A 558 -16.21 -8.47 -16.54
N PRO A 559 -16.59 -7.78 -15.44
CA PRO A 559 -15.61 -7.53 -14.40
C PRO A 559 -15.04 -8.87 -13.91
N PRO A 560 -13.82 -8.93 -13.34
CA PRO A 560 -13.33 -10.13 -12.67
C PRO A 560 -14.32 -10.50 -11.55
N GLN A 561 -15.29 -11.35 -11.86
CA GLN A 561 -16.41 -11.71 -11.01
C GLN A 561 -16.09 -13.02 -10.32
N GLY A 562 -15.70 -12.89 -9.06
CA GLY A 562 -15.65 -13.99 -8.11
C GLY A 562 -15.25 -13.41 -6.76
N THR A 563 -16.22 -13.34 -5.84
CA THR A 563 -16.04 -12.98 -4.40
C THR A 563 -15.54 -11.57 -4.08
N ARG A 564 -15.95 -10.54 -4.81
CA ARG A 564 -15.77 -9.16 -4.33
C ARG A 564 -16.71 -8.89 -3.16
N VAL A 565 -16.17 -8.89 -1.94
CA VAL A 565 -16.53 -7.83 -0.99
C VAL A 565 -16.23 -6.54 -1.74
N ALA A 566 -17.21 -5.67 -1.90
CA ALA A 566 -16.99 -4.38 -2.55
C ALA A 566 -15.79 -3.73 -1.87
N LEU A 567 -14.69 -3.48 -2.60
CA LEU A 567 -13.68 -2.58 -2.12
C LEU A 567 -14.41 -1.26 -1.85
N PRO A 568 -14.33 -0.70 -0.63
CA PRO A 568 -14.91 0.61 -0.38
C PRO A 568 -14.34 1.58 -1.42
N PRO A 569 -15.12 2.57 -1.88
CA PRO A 569 -14.56 3.61 -2.73
C PRO A 569 -13.28 4.14 -2.06
N LEU A 570 -12.16 4.11 -2.80
CA LEU A 570 -10.84 4.56 -2.36
C LEU A 570 -10.80 6.08 -2.04
N ILE A 571 -11.95 6.74 -2.04
CA ILE A 571 -12.16 8.13 -1.70
C ILE A 571 -13.47 8.16 -0.90
N GLY A 572 -13.35 8.25 0.42
CA GLY A 572 -14.43 8.58 1.34
C GLY A 572 -14.34 10.05 1.72
#